data_AF-A0A447QIS7-F1
#
_entry.id   AF-A0A447QIS7-F1
#
_cell.length_a   1.000
_cell.length_b   1.000
_cell.length_c   1.000
_cell.angle_alpha   90.00
_cell.angle_beta   90.00
_cell.angle_gamma   90.00
#
_symmetry.space_group_name_H-M   'P 1'
#
loop_
_entity.id
_entity.type
_entity.pdbx_description
1 polymer ?
#
loop_
_entity_poly.entity_id
_entity_poly.type
_entity_poly.pdbx_seq_one_letter_code
_entity_poly.pdbx_strand_id
1 'polypeptide(L)'
;MKGLNGPTPARTYVWIPALKAVVGGVAVAGNNIHPWIADNQSAESRAHWQQTLASIQTLQPQRVVPGHYLPGAAQTLESVTFTQNYLKVLEAELPQAKDAKQLVTAMEKHYPTLKDVSSLELSAKVLKGEMKWPQ
;
A
#
# COMPACT_ATOMS: atom_id res chain seq x y z
N MET A 1 -11.81 -2.69 19.78
CA MET A 1 -10.91 -2.51 18.62
C MET A 1 -11.78 -2.45 17.37
N LYS A 2 -11.44 -1.61 16.37
CA LYS A 2 -12.08 -1.59 15.05
C LYS A 2 -11.07 -2.05 14.00
N GLY A 3 -11.54 -2.52 12.84
CA GLY A 3 -10.70 -2.88 11.68
C GLY A 3 -10.75 -4.36 11.26
N LEU A 4 -11.26 -5.25 12.11
CA LEU A 4 -11.21 -6.71 11.90
C LEU A 4 -12.34 -7.27 11.00
N ASN A 5 -13.38 -6.50 10.73
CA ASN A 5 -14.58 -6.94 10.01
C ASN A 5 -14.70 -6.33 8.60
N GLY A 6 -13.57 -5.91 8.01
CA GLY A 6 -13.53 -5.36 6.65
C GLY A 6 -13.64 -6.44 5.57
N PRO A 7 -13.81 -6.07 4.29
CA PRO A 7 -13.93 -7.02 3.17
C PRO A 7 -12.70 -7.92 3.00
N THR A 8 -11.57 -7.57 3.62
CA THR A 8 -10.36 -8.39 3.71
C THR A 8 -9.90 -8.50 5.18
N PRO A 9 -10.45 -9.42 5.99
CA PRO A 9 -10.14 -9.53 7.43
C PRO A 9 -8.65 -9.76 7.72
N ALA A 10 -7.93 -10.39 6.77
CA ALA A 10 -6.49 -10.60 6.84
C ALA A 10 -5.66 -9.31 6.67
N ARG A 11 -6.27 -8.19 6.25
CA ARG A 11 -5.61 -6.90 5.95
C ARG A 11 -6.21 -5.79 6.78
N THR A 12 -6.14 -6.01 8.09
CA THR A 12 -6.72 -5.14 9.12
C THR A 12 -5.75 -4.03 9.56
N TYR A 13 -6.31 -2.99 10.17
CA TYR A 13 -5.59 -2.04 11.01
C TYR A 13 -6.22 -2.03 12.40
N VAL A 14 -5.49 -1.59 13.42
CA VAL A 14 -6.03 -1.43 14.78
C VAL A 14 -6.17 0.05 15.08
N TRP A 15 -7.40 0.48 15.39
CA TRP A 15 -7.66 1.79 15.98
C TRP A 15 -7.62 1.74 17.50
N ILE A 16 -6.83 2.62 18.12
CA ILE A 16 -6.67 2.78 19.57
C ILE A 16 -7.20 4.18 19.97
N PRO A 17 -8.49 4.31 20.34
CA PRO A 17 -9.12 5.62 20.59
C PRO A 17 -8.44 6.44 21.67
N ALA A 18 -8.03 5.79 22.78
CA ALA A 18 -7.38 6.46 23.92
C ALA A 18 -6.07 7.17 23.54
N LEU A 19 -5.39 6.68 22.49
CA LEU A 19 -4.14 7.25 21.99
C LEU A 19 -4.31 8.05 20.70
N LYS A 20 -5.54 8.09 20.16
CA LYS A 20 -5.82 8.52 18.78
C LYS A 20 -4.81 7.94 17.78
N ALA A 21 -4.48 6.67 17.93
CA ALA A 21 -3.42 6.02 17.17
C ALA A 21 -3.95 4.86 16.31
N VAL A 22 -3.41 4.75 15.10
CA VAL A 22 -3.61 3.60 14.20
C VAL A 22 -2.33 2.78 14.12
N VAL A 23 -2.46 1.46 14.30
CA VAL A 23 -1.44 0.50 13.89
C VAL A 23 -1.87 -0.05 12.53
N GLY A 24 -1.16 0.34 11.48
CA GLY A 24 -1.64 0.28 10.10
C GLY A 24 -1.65 -1.11 9.47
N GLY A 25 -0.92 -2.07 10.03
CA GLY A 25 -0.75 -3.40 9.44
C GLY A 25 -0.23 -3.33 8.00
N VAL A 26 -0.46 -4.39 7.22
CA VAL A 26 -0.06 -4.44 5.80
C VAL A 26 -0.75 -3.38 4.94
N ALA A 27 -1.85 -2.80 5.42
CA ALA A 27 -2.61 -1.78 4.70
C ALA A 27 -1.91 -0.41 4.67
N VAL A 28 -0.95 -0.13 5.54
CA VAL A 28 -0.24 1.17 5.55
C VAL A 28 1.26 0.94 5.37
N ALA A 29 1.78 1.37 4.23
CA ALA A 29 3.21 1.38 3.96
C ALA A 29 3.84 2.71 4.40
N GLY A 30 5.10 2.67 4.81
CA GLY A 30 5.90 3.87 5.02
C GLY A 30 6.16 4.60 3.71
N ASN A 31 6.21 5.93 3.77
CA ASN A 31 6.45 6.82 2.62
C ASN A 31 7.89 6.80 2.06
N ASN A 32 8.67 5.76 2.36
CA ASN A 32 10.07 5.62 1.97
C ASN A 32 10.40 4.27 1.33
N ILE A 33 9.40 3.41 1.11
CA ILE A 33 9.55 2.12 0.42
C ILE A 33 8.46 1.95 -0.63
N HIS A 34 8.72 1.09 -1.63
CA HIS A 34 7.66 0.59 -2.50
C HIS A 34 6.73 -0.35 -1.71
N PRO A 35 5.41 -0.10 -1.67
CA PRO A 35 4.47 -1.02 -1.05
C PRO A 35 4.43 -2.38 -1.74
N TRP A 36 4.26 -3.44 -0.97
CA TRP A 36 4.08 -4.81 -1.46
C TRP A 36 2.66 -4.98 -2.05
N ILE A 37 2.56 -5.16 -3.37
CA ILE A 37 1.28 -5.29 -4.09
C ILE A 37 1.02 -6.72 -4.57
N ALA A 38 2.00 -7.62 -4.50
CA ALA A 38 1.85 -8.99 -5.00
C ALA A 38 0.64 -9.74 -4.40
N ASP A 39 0.23 -9.38 -3.18
CA ASP A 39 -0.95 -9.95 -2.55
C ASP A 39 -2.27 -9.29 -3.01
N ASN A 40 -2.26 -8.14 -3.69
CA ASN A 40 -3.44 -7.41 -4.19
C ASN A 40 -3.52 -7.47 -5.73
N GLN A 41 -3.66 -8.69 -6.26
CA GLN A 41 -3.53 -8.96 -7.70
C GLN A 41 -4.68 -8.39 -8.54
N SER A 42 -5.90 -8.39 -8.00
CA SER A 42 -7.09 -7.88 -8.71
C SER A 42 -7.32 -6.38 -8.47
N ALA A 43 -7.91 -5.69 -9.45
CA ALA A 43 -8.33 -4.30 -9.31
C ALA A 43 -9.30 -4.10 -8.13
N GLU A 44 -10.22 -5.06 -7.91
CA GLU A 44 -11.13 -5.06 -6.77
C GLU A 44 -10.38 -5.09 -5.43
N SER A 45 -9.35 -5.95 -5.30
CA SER A 45 -8.56 -6.02 -4.06
C SER A 45 -7.83 -4.71 -3.75
N ARG A 46 -7.38 -3.97 -4.77
CA ARG A 46 -6.73 -2.66 -4.63
C ARG A 46 -7.75 -1.55 -4.37
N ALA A 47 -8.96 -1.65 -4.93
CA ALA A 47 -10.06 -0.75 -4.58
C ALA A 47 -10.50 -0.93 -3.11
N HIS A 48 -10.59 -2.16 -2.61
CA HIS A 48 -10.83 -2.42 -1.19
C HIS A 48 -9.70 -1.86 -0.31
N TRP A 49 -8.45 -1.95 -0.74
CA TRP A 49 -7.33 -1.32 -0.04
C TRP A 49 -7.50 0.21 0.05
N GLN A 50 -7.88 0.87 -1.05
CA GLN A 50 -8.20 2.32 -1.03
C GLN A 50 -9.30 2.67 -0.02
N GLN A 51 -10.36 1.85 0.05
CA GLN A 51 -11.45 2.05 1.02
C GLN A 51 -10.97 1.89 2.47
N THR A 52 -10.11 0.90 2.74
CA THR A 52 -9.49 0.72 4.06
C THR A 52 -8.70 1.96 4.46
N LEU A 53 -7.86 2.51 3.57
CA LEU A 53 -7.08 3.72 3.80
C LEU A 53 -7.99 4.95 4.03
N ALA A 54 -9.07 5.09 3.26
CA ALA A 54 -10.05 6.15 3.46
C ALA A 54 -10.74 6.04 4.83
N SER A 55 -11.05 4.82 5.29
CA SER A 55 -11.64 4.61 6.62
C SER A 55 -10.71 5.10 7.74
N ILE A 56 -9.38 4.90 7.60
CA ILE A 56 -8.38 5.40 8.55
C ILE A 56 -8.39 6.93 8.62
N GLN A 57 -8.53 7.62 7.48
CA GLN A 57 -8.58 9.08 7.44
C GLN A 57 -9.79 9.64 8.22
N THR A 58 -10.94 8.98 8.16
CA THR A 58 -12.14 9.43 8.90
C THR A 58 -11.98 9.39 10.42
N LEU A 59 -11.02 8.61 10.93
CA LEU A 59 -10.71 8.52 12.37
C LEU A 59 -9.90 9.73 12.88
N GLN A 60 -9.32 10.52 11.97
CA GLN A 60 -8.43 11.66 12.29
C GLN A 60 -7.33 11.30 13.32
N PRO A 61 -6.50 10.28 13.04
CA PRO A 61 -5.47 9.84 13.97
C PRO A 61 -4.39 10.91 14.19
N GLN A 62 -3.89 11.02 15.41
CA GLN A 62 -2.71 11.81 15.75
C GLN A 62 -1.41 11.05 15.47
N ARG A 63 -1.46 9.71 15.45
CA ARG A 63 -0.33 8.84 15.12
C ARG A 63 -0.79 7.68 14.25
N VAL A 64 0.01 7.35 13.24
CA VAL A 64 -0.17 6.15 12.42
C VAL A 64 1.16 5.43 12.34
N VAL A 65 1.24 4.20 12.83
CA VAL A 65 2.44 3.37 12.68
C VAL A 65 2.25 2.50 11.44
N PRO A 66 3.02 2.69 10.35
CA PRO A 66 2.94 1.83 9.18
C PRO A 66 3.33 0.38 9.52
N GLY A 67 2.81 -0.61 8.80
CA GLY A 67 3.17 -2.01 9.03
C GLY A 67 4.56 -2.36 8.49
N HIS A 68 4.94 -1.77 7.35
CA HIS A 68 6.25 -1.96 6.71
C HIS A 68 6.83 -0.60 6.35
N TYR A 69 8.04 -0.32 6.82
CA TYR A 69 8.75 0.95 6.62
C TYR A 69 10.23 0.83 6.99
N LEU A 70 11.05 1.74 6.47
CA LEU A 70 12.44 1.93 6.93
C LEU A 70 12.53 3.08 7.95
N PRO A 71 13.61 3.18 8.74
CA PRO A 71 13.85 4.32 9.63
C PRO A 71 13.67 5.66 8.90
N GLY A 72 13.01 6.60 9.57
CA GLY A 72 12.70 7.93 9.01
C GLY A 72 11.38 8.02 8.25
N ALA A 73 10.61 6.94 8.09
CA ALA A 73 9.27 7.02 7.53
C ALA A 73 8.32 7.84 8.42
N ALA A 74 7.36 8.52 7.80
CA ALA A 74 6.35 9.27 8.53
C ALA A 74 5.45 8.33 9.36
N GLN A 75 5.25 8.67 10.63
CA GLN A 75 4.34 7.95 11.53
C GLN A 75 3.03 8.74 11.78
N THR A 76 2.52 9.34 10.72
CA THR A 76 1.34 10.20 10.69
C THR A 76 0.42 9.80 9.53
N LEU A 77 -0.67 10.55 9.32
CA LEU A 77 -1.54 10.38 8.15
C LEU A 77 -0.80 10.49 6.80
N GLU A 78 0.41 11.03 6.76
CA GLU A 78 1.22 11.09 5.55
C GLU A 78 1.49 9.70 4.95
N SER A 79 1.74 8.67 5.78
CA SER A 79 1.95 7.30 5.28
C SER A 79 0.67 6.69 4.68
N VAL A 80 -0.50 7.06 5.20
CA VAL A 80 -1.80 6.67 4.65
C VAL A 80 -2.02 7.35 3.30
N THR A 81 -1.83 8.66 3.23
CA THR A 81 -1.97 9.45 2.01
C THR A 81 -0.96 9.02 0.94
N PHE A 82 0.28 8.73 1.33
CA PHE A 82 1.29 8.15 0.46
C PHE A 82 0.82 6.83 -0.15
N THR A 83 0.35 5.89 0.68
CA THR A 83 -0.10 4.58 0.20
C THR A 83 -1.29 4.73 -0.77
N GLN A 84 -2.24 5.63 -0.48
CA GLN A 84 -3.35 5.91 -1.40
C GLN A 84 -2.88 6.47 -2.75
N ASN A 85 -1.95 7.42 -2.73
CA ASN A 85 -1.42 8.03 -3.95
C ASN A 85 -0.59 7.03 -4.77
N TYR A 86 0.20 6.19 -4.10
CA TYR A 86 0.94 5.11 -4.73
C TYR A 86 0.02 4.17 -5.51
N LEU A 87 -1.06 3.72 -4.87
CA LEU A 87 -2.06 2.86 -5.53
C LEU A 87 -2.77 3.55 -6.69
N LYS A 88 -3.05 4.87 -6.60
CA LYS A 88 -3.64 5.62 -7.73
C LYS A 88 -2.71 5.70 -8.93
N VAL A 89 -1.43 5.97 -8.69
CA VAL A 89 -0.41 5.99 -9.76
C VAL A 89 -0.26 4.59 -10.35
N LEU A 90 -0.21 3.55 -9.52
CA LEU A 90 -0.14 2.17 -9.98
C LEU A 90 -1.33 1.81 -10.89
N GLU A 91 -2.57 2.15 -10.51
CA GLU A 91 -3.74 1.89 -11.36
C GLU A 91 -3.69 2.63 -12.70
N ALA A 92 -3.08 3.83 -12.74
CA ALA A 92 -2.92 4.59 -13.97
C ALA A 92 -1.86 3.99 -14.90
N GLU A 93 -0.75 3.48 -14.34
CA GLU A 93 0.37 2.92 -15.11
C GLU A 93 0.14 1.46 -15.54
N LEU A 94 -0.60 0.67 -14.76
CA LEU A 94 -0.89 -0.74 -15.03
C LEU A 94 -1.39 -1.06 -16.46
N PRO A 95 -2.38 -0.32 -17.03
CA PRO A 95 -2.84 -0.57 -18.39
C PRO A 95 -1.86 -0.07 -19.46
N GLN A 96 -0.94 0.85 -19.12
CA GLN A 96 0.04 1.42 -20.06
C GLN A 96 1.28 0.52 -20.20
N ALA A 97 1.69 -0.11 -19.11
CA ALA A 97 2.82 -1.02 -19.09
C ALA A 97 2.47 -2.36 -19.74
N LYS A 98 3.23 -2.80 -20.75
CA LYS A 98 3.00 -4.10 -21.40
C LYS A 98 3.48 -5.28 -20.56
N ASP A 99 4.55 -5.07 -19.80
CA ASP A 99 5.27 -6.08 -19.03
C ASP A 99 5.73 -5.52 -17.68
N ALA A 100 6.26 -6.38 -16.82
CA ALA A 100 6.70 -6.02 -15.48
C ALA A 100 7.84 -4.99 -15.51
N LYS A 101 8.76 -5.11 -16.48
CA LYS A 101 9.89 -4.19 -16.64
C LYS A 101 9.41 -2.76 -16.93
N GLN A 102 8.43 -2.61 -17.81
CA GLN A 102 7.82 -1.31 -18.12
C GLN A 102 7.08 -0.74 -16.92
N LEU A 103 6.37 -1.58 -16.15
CA LEU A 103 5.68 -1.14 -14.94
C LEU A 103 6.67 -0.67 -13.87
N VAL A 104 7.75 -1.42 -13.64
CA VAL A 104 8.83 -1.03 -12.71
C VAL A 104 9.41 0.32 -13.13
N THR A 105 9.78 0.46 -14.41
CA THR A 105 10.35 1.70 -14.96
C THR A 105 9.41 2.90 -14.76
N ALA A 106 8.10 2.71 -15.01
CA ALA A 106 7.11 3.77 -14.83
C ALA A 106 6.96 4.16 -13.36
N MET A 107 6.87 3.19 -12.45
CA MET A 107 6.74 3.45 -11.02
C MET A 107 7.99 4.09 -10.42
N GLU A 108 9.19 3.67 -10.81
CA GLU A 108 10.44 4.30 -10.37
C GLU A 108 10.56 5.75 -10.88
N LYS A 109 9.99 6.08 -12.04
CA LYS A 109 9.94 7.47 -12.52
C LYS A 109 9.09 8.37 -11.63
N HIS A 110 7.95 7.86 -11.15
CA HIS A 110 7.09 8.59 -10.20
C HIS A 110 7.69 8.63 -8.78
N TYR A 111 8.44 7.60 -8.42
CA TYR A 111 8.94 7.39 -7.07
C TYR A 111 10.44 7.06 -7.01
N PRO A 112 11.34 7.94 -7.52
CA PRO A 112 12.75 7.60 -7.76
C PRO A 112 13.58 7.42 -6.49
N THR A 113 13.06 7.84 -5.33
CA THR A 113 13.79 7.82 -4.06
C THR A 113 13.32 6.72 -3.12
N LEU A 114 12.23 6.01 -3.44
CA LEU A 114 11.74 4.91 -2.61
C LEU A 114 12.76 3.77 -2.59
N LYS A 115 12.86 3.11 -1.45
CA LYS A 115 13.70 1.94 -1.27
C LYS A 115 12.87 0.67 -1.47
N ASP A 116 13.52 -0.48 -1.26
CA ASP A 116 12.91 -1.80 -1.44
C ASP A 116 12.33 -2.02 -2.85
N VAL A 117 13.17 -1.72 -3.86
CA VAL A 117 12.82 -1.90 -5.28
C VAL A 117 12.48 -3.36 -5.59
N SER A 118 13.05 -4.33 -4.86
CA SER A 118 12.68 -5.75 -4.95
C SER A 118 11.19 -6.01 -4.74
N SER A 119 10.54 -5.29 -3.83
CA SER A 119 9.08 -5.39 -3.61
C SER A 119 8.30 -4.92 -4.84
N LEU A 120 8.73 -3.84 -5.49
CA LEU A 120 8.14 -3.36 -6.75
C LEU A 120 8.37 -4.38 -7.88
N GLU A 121 9.58 -4.88 -8.06
CA GLU A 121 9.91 -5.83 -9.13
C GLU A 121 9.08 -7.12 -9.06
N LEU A 122 8.95 -7.70 -7.87
CA LEU A 122 8.14 -8.91 -7.68
C LEU A 122 6.66 -8.61 -7.87
N SER A 123 6.16 -7.54 -7.24
CA SER A 123 4.77 -7.11 -7.40
C SER A 123 4.41 -6.88 -8.87
N ALA A 124 5.30 -6.26 -9.65
CA ALA A 124 5.09 -6.03 -11.06
C ALA A 124 4.99 -7.33 -11.87
N LYS A 125 5.86 -8.31 -11.61
CA LYS A 125 5.78 -9.63 -12.26
C LYS A 125 4.45 -10.33 -11.98
N VAL A 126 3.96 -10.23 -10.75
CA VAL A 126 2.67 -10.81 -10.36
C VAL A 126 1.52 -10.08 -11.04
N LEU A 127 1.48 -8.75 -10.98
CA LEU A 127 0.41 -7.94 -11.58
C LEU A 127 0.36 -8.04 -13.11
N LYS A 128 1.50 -8.32 -13.76
CA LYS A 128 1.58 -8.54 -15.21
C LYS A 128 1.42 -10.00 -15.63
N GLY A 129 1.19 -10.91 -14.68
CA GLY A 129 0.96 -12.33 -14.95
C GLY A 129 2.23 -13.11 -15.34
N GLU A 130 3.40 -12.51 -15.19
CA GLU A 130 4.71 -13.12 -15.47
C GLU A 130 5.17 -14.03 -14.34
N MET A 131 4.57 -13.89 -13.15
CA MET A 131 4.82 -14.74 -11.98
C MET A 131 3.51 -15.11 -11.30
N LYS A 132 3.34 -16.40 -11.00
CA LYS A 132 2.27 -16.84 -10.10
C LYS A 132 2.67 -16.58 -8.65
N TRP A 133 1.77 -15.99 -7.88
CA TRP A 133 1.97 -15.71 -6.46
C TRP A 133 0.78 -16.23 -5.65
N PRO A 134 1.02 -16.90 -4.51
CA PRO A 134 -0.06 -17.40 -3.66
C PRO A 134 -1.00 -16.27 -3.20
N GLN A 135 -2.28 -16.62 -3.02
CA GLN A 135 -3.33 -15.76 -2.45
C GLN A 135 -3.95 -16.46 -1.25
#